data_AF-A0A3C1H9A7-F1
#
_entry.id   AF-A0A3C1H9A7-F1
#
_cell.length_a   1.000
_cell.length_b   1.000
_cell.length_c   1.000
_cell.angle_alpha   90.00
_cell.angle_beta   90.00
_cell.angle_gamma   90.00
#
_symmetry.space_group_name_H-M   'P 1'
#
loop_
_entity.id
_entity.type
_entity.pdbx_description
1 polymer ?
#
loop_
_entity_poly.entity_id
_entity_poly.type
_entity_poly.pdbx_seq_one_letter_code
_entity_poly.pdbx_strand_id
1 'polypeptide(L)'
;MASYDNQQALVIGLGLSGVAAATLLRARGGRVLGVDTADTPALRETSARLAALGVEVRLGASHAPEGRFDLAVLSPGVPADLPLLAEVRALGIPILGELELGYRESLCLNVAITGTDGKTTTTRLIEAVLRNSHRKTVAAGNVGTPLCSVVDQTRDLDLLTLEVSSFQLEAIEYFRPTIAVVMNIAPDHLDRHGTMEAYVRAKGQIFRNQQPFDWAVLQSGALERFRAAGVEIPGKLVAEDLP
;
A
#
# COMPACT_ATOMS: atom_id res chain seq x y z
N MET A 1 -10.20 10.68 -12.59
CA MET A 1 -8.95 10.96 -11.86
C MET A 1 -9.30 11.95 -10.78
N ALA A 2 -8.91 11.66 -9.53
CA ALA A 2 -9.06 12.65 -8.49
C ALA A 2 -8.12 13.81 -8.84
N SER A 3 -8.66 15.02 -9.03
CA SER A 3 -7.79 16.18 -9.16
C SER A 3 -7.27 16.51 -7.77
N TYR A 4 -5.94 16.44 -7.62
CA TYR A 4 -5.22 16.93 -6.43
C TYR A 4 -4.82 18.40 -6.61
N ASP A 5 -5.37 19.09 -7.61
CA ASP A 5 -5.04 20.47 -7.92
C ASP A 5 -5.29 21.35 -6.70
N ASN A 6 -4.23 22.07 -6.29
CA ASN A 6 -4.23 22.96 -5.12
C ASN A 6 -4.48 22.29 -3.76
N GLN A 7 -4.58 20.96 -3.67
CA GLN A 7 -4.60 20.28 -2.38
C GLN A 7 -3.24 20.36 -1.70
N GLN A 8 -3.24 20.56 -0.39
CA GLN A 8 -2.04 20.48 0.44
C GLN A 8 -1.89 19.06 0.98
N ALA A 9 -0.88 18.33 0.52
CA ALA A 9 -0.62 16.96 0.91
C ALA A 9 0.63 16.86 1.78
N LEU A 10 0.50 16.16 2.90
CA LEU A 10 1.62 15.77 3.76
C LEU A 10 2.05 14.34 3.39
N VAL A 11 3.34 14.08 3.18
CA VAL A 11 3.87 12.73 2.97
C VAL A 11 4.79 12.39 4.13
N ILE A 12 4.48 11.32 4.86
CA ILE A 12 5.17 10.94 6.09
C ILE A 12 6.03 9.69 5.83
N GLY A 13 7.34 9.85 5.98
CA GLY A 13 8.38 8.89 5.64
C GLY A 13 8.79 8.98 4.17
N LEU A 14 10.08 9.13 3.90
CA LEU A 14 10.64 9.37 2.57
C LEU A 14 11.48 8.19 2.05
N GLY A 15 11.08 6.97 2.41
CA GLY A 15 11.50 5.76 1.72
C GLY A 15 10.91 5.65 0.30
N LEU A 16 11.12 4.51 -0.37
CA LEU A 16 10.68 4.30 -1.77
C LEU A 16 9.20 4.66 -2.01
N SER A 17 8.29 4.15 -1.18
CA SER A 17 6.85 4.44 -1.26
C SER A 17 6.54 5.93 -1.03
N GLY A 18 7.14 6.56 -0.02
CA GLY A 18 6.94 7.99 0.25
C GLY A 18 7.39 8.88 -0.91
N VAL A 19 8.56 8.61 -1.47
CA VAL A 19 9.07 9.32 -2.66
C VAL A 19 8.13 9.17 -3.86
N ALA A 20 7.61 7.95 -4.09
CA ALA A 20 6.66 7.71 -5.17
C ALA A 20 5.33 8.44 -4.96
N ALA A 21 4.79 8.44 -3.73
CA ALA A 21 3.58 9.16 -3.37
C ALA A 21 3.75 10.68 -3.54
N ALA A 22 4.85 11.25 -3.03
CA ALA A 22 5.14 12.67 -3.14
C ALA A 22 5.27 13.11 -4.61
N THR A 23 5.97 12.30 -5.41
CA THR A 23 6.15 12.55 -6.85
C THR A 23 4.80 12.50 -7.58
N LEU A 24 3.97 11.49 -7.30
CA LEU A 24 2.65 11.36 -7.90
C LEU A 24 1.74 12.54 -7.56
N LEU A 25 1.59 12.86 -6.27
CA LEU A 25 0.76 13.98 -5.82
C LEU A 25 1.19 15.30 -6.46
N ARG A 26 2.50 15.53 -6.56
CA ARG A 26 3.05 16.71 -7.21
C ARG A 26 2.74 16.75 -8.71
N ALA A 27 2.88 15.62 -9.39
CA ALA A 27 2.52 15.48 -10.81
C ALA A 27 1.01 15.66 -11.08
N ARG A 28 0.16 15.44 -10.07
CA ARG A 28 -1.29 15.70 -10.11
C ARG A 28 -1.70 17.10 -9.64
N GLY A 29 -0.76 18.04 -9.55
CA GLY A 29 -1.03 19.45 -9.22
C GLY A 29 -1.08 19.78 -7.72
N GLY A 30 -0.80 18.80 -6.85
CA GLY A 30 -0.74 18.99 -5.41
C GLY A 30 0.43 19.87 -4.95
N ARG A 31 0.24 20.53 -3.82
CA ARG A 31 1.32 21.15 -3.03
C ARG A 31 1.74 20.15 -1.98
N VAL A 32 2.97 19.66 -2.06
CA VAL A 32 3.43 18.51 -1.27
C VAL A 32 4.51 18.95 -0.30
N LEU A 33 4.32 18.59 0.97
CA LEU A 33 5.35 18.61 1.99
C LEU A 33 5.70 17.16 2.37
N GLY A 34 6.92 16.74 2.09
CA GLY A 34 7.49 15.49 2.58
C GLY A 34 8.16 15.68 3.94
N VAL A 35 7.92 14.78 4.88
CA VAL A 35 8.57 14.76 6.19
C VAL A 35 9.18 13.41 6.49
N ASP A 36 10.35 13.42 7.11
CA ASP A 36 10.97 12.23 7.68
C ASP A 36 11.53 12.56 9.07
N THR A 37 11.44 11.61 10.00
CA THR A 37 11.95 11.78 11.36
C THR A 37 13.47 11.66 11.40
N ALA A 38 14.07 10.99 10.41
CA ALA A 38 15.50 10.88 10.27
C ALA A 38 16.07 12.01 9.40
N ASP A 39 17.33 12.31 9.63
CA ASP A 39 18.14 13.18 8.78
C ASP A 39 19.45 12.46 8.45
N THR A 40 19.46 11.73 7.33
CA THR A 40 20.61 10.94 6.87
C THR A 40 21.13 11.47 5.54
N PRO A 41 22.40 11.20 5.16
CA PRO A 41 22.93 11.61 3.87
C PRO A 41 22.06 11.15 2.67
N ALA A 42 21.53 9.93 2.71
CA ALA A 42 20.65 9.39 1.67
C ALA A 42 19.30 10.14 1.60
N LEU A 43 18.75 10.54 2.76
CA LEU A 43 17.52 11.34 2.81
C LEU A 43 17.76 12.78 2.33
N ARG A 44 18.94 13.35 2.55
CA ARG A 44 19.30 14.67 2.01
C ARG A 44 19.41 14.65 0.48
N GLU A 45 19.97 13.60 -0.09
CA GLU A 45 19.98 13.40 -1.56
C GLU A 45 18.55 13.25 -2.09
N THR A 46 17.73 12.43 -1.42
CA THR A 46 16.31 12.26 -1.75
C THR A 46 15.54 13.59 -1.67
N SER A 47 15.80 14.38 -0.65
CA SER A 47 15.25 15.73 -0.45
C SER A 47 15.60 16.64 -1.62
N ALA A 48 16.88 16.70 -2.03
CA ALA A 48 17.30 17.51 -3.18
C ALA A 48 16.60 17.08 -4.49
N ARG A 49 16.42 15.78 -4.71
CA ARG A 49 15.70 15.25 -5.88
C ARG A 49 14.22 15.63 -5.86
N LEU A 50 13.56 15.54 -4.70
CA LEU A 50 12.16 15.95 -4.53
C LEU A 50 11.98 17.47 -4.67
N ALA A 51 12.90 18.26 -4.14
CA ALA A 51 12.90 19.72 -4.28
C ALA A 51 12.97 20.16 -5.75
N ALA A 52 13.77 19.46 -6.58
CA ALA A 52 13.81 19.70 -8.02
C ALA A 52 12.47 19.45 -8.74
N LEU A 53 11.58 18.65 -8.15
CA LEU A 53 10.22 18.42 -8.63
C LEU A 53 9.20 19.41 -8.03
N GLY A 54 9.65 20.31 -7.15
CA GLY A 54 8.80 21.28 -6.45
C GLY A 54 8.07 20.70 -5.23
N VAL A 55 8.62 19.66 -4.61
CA VAL A 55 8.16 19.13 -3.32
C VAL A 55 8.98 19.77 -2.20
N GLU A 56 8.34 20.36 -1.20
CA GLU A 56 9.02 20.83 0.02
C GLU A 56 9.38 19.61 0.89
N VAL A 57 10.55 19.61 1.52
CA VAL A 57 10.98 18.49 2.37
C VAL A 57 11.53 18.99 3.71
N ARG A 58 11.12 18.35 4.80
CA ARG A 58 11.64 18.57 6.16
C ARG A 58 12.14 17.26 6.76
N LEU A 59 13.44 17.19 7.03
CA LEU A 59 14.08 16.05 7.69
C LEU A 59 14.24 16.34 9.18
N GLY A 60 14.35 15.30 10.00
CA GLY A 60 14.41 15.45 11.46
C GLY A 60 13.10 15.95 12.09
N ALA A 61 11.97 15.76 11.41
CA ALA A 61 10.67 16.27 11.85
C ALA A 61 10.07 15.35 12.92
N SER A 62 10.04 15.81 14.18
CA SER A 62 9.45 15.06 15.30
C SER A 62 7.98 15.37 15.55
N HIS A 63 7.46 16.45 14.95
CA HIS A 63 6.10 16.96 15.15
C HIS A 63 5.39 17.17 13.81
N ALA A 64 4.07 17.15 13.84
CA ALA A 64 3.26 17.52 12.69
C ALA A 64 3.61 18.96 12.26
N PRO A 65 3.86 19.19 10.96
CA PRO A 65 4.17 20.52 10.48
C PRO A 65 2.98 21.46 10.67
N GLU A 66 3.28 22.72 10.99
CA GLU A 66 2.27 23.78 11.00
C GLU A 66 1.66 23.97 9.61
N GLY A 67 0.35 24.27 9.58
CA GLY A 67 -0.38 24.55 8.36
C GLY A 67 -1.65 23.72 8.22
N ARG A 68 -2.34 23.92 7.09
CA ARG A 68 -3.53 23.16 6.74
C ARG A 68 -3.19 22.14 5.67
N PHE A 69 -3.43 20.87 5.96
CA PHE A 69 -3.32 19.77 5.00
C PHE A 69 -4.68 19.17 4.72
N ASP A 70 -4.94 18.84 3.47
CA ASP A 70 -6.18 18.20 3.03
C ASP A 70 -6.08 16.66 3.16
N LEU A 71 -4.87 16.11 3.08
CA LEU A 71 -4.58 14.69 3.31
C LEU A 71 -3.14 14.46 3.73
N ALA A 72 -2.89 13.31 4.36
CA ALA A 72 -1.56 12.78 4.62
C ALA A 72 -1.39 11.39 4.00
N VAL A 73 -0.23 11.11 3.41
CA VAL A 73 0.14 9.81 2.86
C VAL A 73 1.23 9.17 3.71
N LEU A 74 0.97 7.96 4.19
CA LEU A 74 1.88 7.21 5.05
C LEU A 74 2.70 6.21 4.22
N SER A 75 4.01 6.29 4.35
CA SER A 75 4.91 5.23 3.86
C SER A 75 4.79 4.00 4.78
N PRO A 76 4.68 2.76 4.25
CA PRO A 76 4.40 1.56 5.05
C PRO A 76 5.43 1.22 6.13
N GLY A 77 6.68 1.67 5.98
CA GLY A 77 7.75 1.44 6.95
C GLY A 77 7.71 2.38 8.17
N VAL A 78 6.80 3.36 8.19
CA VAL A 78 6.67 4.28 9.32
C VAL A 78 5.92 3.59 10.47
N PRO A 79 6.44 3.62 11.71
CA PRO A 79 5.75 3.08 12.87
C PRO A 79 4.37 3.74 13.10
N ALA A 80 3.31 2.95 13.33
CA ALA A 80 1.95 3.50 13.57
C ALA A 80 1.82 4.25 14.89
N ASP A 81 2.72 3.98 15.85
CA ASP A 81 2.82 4.65 17.14
C ASP A 81 3.72 5.89 17.10
N LEU A 82 4.22 6.27 15.91
CA LEU A 82 4.97 7.51 15.74
C LEU A 82 4.15 8.71 16.26
N PRO A 83 4.65 9.50 17.24
CA PRO A 83 3.91 10.62 17.83
C PRO A 83 3.38 11.62 16.80
N LEU A 84 4.15 11.88 15.74
CA LEU A 84 3.74 12.71 14.61
C LEU A 84 2.41 12.25 13.98
N LEU A 85 2.14 10.94 13.90
CA LEU A 85 0.86 10.44 13.38
C LEU A 85 -0.31 10.74 14.33
N ALA A 86 -0.08 10.73 15.65
CA ALA A 86 -1.11 11.11 16.61
C ALA A 86 -1.46 12.60 16.47
N GLU A 87 -0.47 13.46 16.27
CA GLU A 87 -0.67 14.90 16.03
C GLU A 87 -1.43 15.15 14.71
N VAL A 88 -1.05 14.47 13.62
CA VAL A 88 -1.76 14.58 12.33
C VAL A 88 -3.23 14.15 12.45
N ARG A 89 -3.51 13.07 13.20
CA ARG A 89 -4.89 12.63 13.48
C ARG A 89 -5.65 13.65 14.34
N ALA A 90 -5.00 14.26 15.33
CA ALA A 90 -5.62 15.28 16.20
C ALA A 90 -6.02 16.55 15.43
N LEU A 91 -5.31 16.85 14.34
CA LEU A 91 -5.65 17.93 13.40
C LEU A 91 -6.80 17.56 12.45
N GLY A 92 -7.33 16.33 12.51
CA GLY A 92 -8.42 15.87 11.65
C GLY A 92 -8.00 15.61 10.20
N ILE A 93 -6.69 15.50 9.93
CA ILE A 93 -6.16 15.26 8.59
C ILE A 93 -6.34 13.77 8.24
N PRO A 94 -7.03 13.43 7.13
CA PRO A 94 -7.16 12.04 6.69
C PRO A 94 -5.80 11.43 6.36
N ILE A 95 -5.52 10.24 6.88
CA ILE A 95 -4.27 9.51 6.61
C ILE A 95 -4.59 8.29 5.75
N LEU A 96 -3.91 8.18 4.61
CA LEU A 96 -4.00 7.04 3.69
C LEU A 96 -2.63 6.45 3.39
N GLY A 97 -2.55 5.16 3.08
CA GLY A 97 -1.30 4.52 2.67
C GLY A 97 -0.93 4.82 1.22
N GLU A 98 0.34 4.63 0.87
CA GLU A 98 0.80 4.73 -0.54
C GLU A 98 0.07 3.74 -1.46
N LEU A 99 -0.24 2.53 -0.98
CA LEU A 99 -1.02 1.53 -1.72
C LEU A 99 -2.43 2.07 -2.03
N GLU A 100 -3.08 2.70 -1.05
CA GLU A 100 -4.42 3.27 -1.19
C GLU A 100 -4.42 4.43 -2.20
N LEU A 101 -3.44 5.34 -2.10
CA LEU A 101 -3.26 6.44 -3.06
C LEU A 101 -3.11 5.90 -4.48
N GLY A 102 -2.18 4.97 -4.67
CA GLY A 102 -1.89 4.41 -5.97
C GLY A 102 -3.06 3.62 -6.56
N TYR A 103 -3.84 2.94 -5.72
CA TYR A 103 -5.06 2.24 -6.13
C TYR A 103 -6.14 3.20 -6.66
N ARG A 104 -6.38 4.32 -5.96
CA ARG A 104 -7.37 5.34 -6.38
C ARG A 104 -7.08 5.94 -7.76
N GLU A 105 -5.80 5.97 -8.15
CA GLU A 105 -5.35 6.50 -9.44
C GLU A 105 -5.12 5.41 -10.49
N SER A 106 -5.27 4.13 -10.14
CA SER A 106 -5.11 3.01 -11.06
C SER A 106 -6.34 2.81 -11.94
N LEU A 107 -6.14 2.52 -13.22
CA LEU A 107 -7.19 2.43 -14.24
C LEU A 107 -7.31 1.02 -14.87
N CYS A 108 -6.88 -0.01 -14.16
CA CYS A 108 -7.04 -1.42 -14.57
C CYS A 108 -7.47 -2.31 -13.40
N LEU A 109 -7.84 -3.56 -13.71
CA LEU A 109 -8.08 -4.60 -12.73
C LEU A 109 -6.77 -5.00 -12.04
N ASN A 110 -6.85 -5.66 -10.88
CA ASN A 110 -5.66 -6.07 -10.16
C ASN A 110 -5.79 -7.45 -9.49
N VAL A 111 -4.65 -8.16 -9.41
CA VAL A 111 -4.44 -9.31 -8.54
C VAL A 111 -3.53 -8.85 -7.40
N ALA A 112 -4.00 -8.97 -6.15
CA ALA A 112 -3.22 -8.63 -4.97
C ALA A 112 -2.83 -9.90 -4.20
N ILE A 113 -1.54 -10.04 -3.92
CA ILE A 113 -0.94 -11.19 -3.26
C ILE A 113 -0.43 -10.78 -1.88
N THR A 114 -0.88 -11.48 -0.84
CA THR A 114 -0.30 -11.36 0.50
C THR A 114 -0.03 -12.74 1.13
N GLY A 115 0.63 -12.72 2.28
CA GLY A 115 1.05 -13.90 3.03
C GLY A 115 2.25 -13.60 3.93
N THR A 116 2.66 -14.55 4.75
CA THR A 116 3.94 -14.44 5.49
C THR A 116 5.09 -14.67 4.51
N ASP A 117 5.11 -15.82 3.82
CA ASP A 117 6.19 -16.19 2.92
C ASP A 117 5.74 -16.39 1.47
N GLY A 118 6.69 -16.32 0.54
CA GLY A 118 6.48 -16.64 -0.89
C GLY A 118 5.82 -15.53 -1.72
N LYS A 119 5.42 -14.41 -1.08
CA LYS A 119 4.76 -13.27 -1.72
C LYS A 119 5.44 -12.80 -3.01
N THR A 120 6.75 -12.53 -2.94
CA THR A 120 7.52 -12.02 -4.08
C THR A 120 7.63 -13.04 -5.19
N THR A 121 7.95 -14.30 -4.86
CA THR A 121 8.02 -15.39 -5.85
C THR A 121 6.69 -15.56 -6.56
N THR A 122 5.58 -15.60 -5.83
CA THR A 122 4.23 -15.75 -6.42
C THR A 122 3.83 -14.55 -7.25
N THR A 123 4.11 -13.33 -6.78
CA THR A 123 3.84 -12.10 -7.54
C THR A 123 4.59 -12.12 -8.87
N ARG A 124 5.88 -12.46 -8.85
CA ARG A 124 6.70 -12.56 -10.07
C ARG A 124 6.28 -13.71 -10.98
N LEU A 125 5.85 -14.84 -10.41
CA LEU A 125 5.34 -15.96 -11.17
C LEU A 125 4.04 -15.60 -11.90
N ILE A 126 3.08 -14.96 -11.23
CA ILE A 126 1.83 -14.50 -11.83
C ILE A 126 2.13 -13.47 -12.94
N GLU A 127 3.00 -12.50 -12.67
CA GLU A 127 3.46 -11.54 -13.68
C GLU A 127 4.03 -12.24 -14.92
N ALA A 128 4.90 -13.25 -14.73
CA ALA A 128 5.49 -14.02 -15.81
C ALA A 128 4.45 -14.82 -16.60
N VAL A 129 3.53 -15.52 -15.94
CA VAL A 129 2.47 -16.29 -16.60
C VAL A 129 1.56 -15.39 -17.43
N LEU A 130 1.14 -14.25 -16.88
CA LEU A 130 0.30 -13.28 -17.58
C LEU A 130 1.01 -12.73 -18.82
N ARG A 131 2.29 -12.33 -18.71
CA ARG A 131 3.08 -11.84 -19.86
C ARG A 131 3.25 -12.90 -20.94
N ASN A 132 3.54 -14.14 -20.56
CA ASN A 132 3.66 -15.26 -21.51
C ASN A 132 2.31 -15.66 -22.13
N SER A 133 1.21 -15.26 -21.50
CA SER A 133 -0.16 -15.41 -22.04
C SER A 133 -0.63 -14.17 -22.81
N HIS A 134 0.31 -13.31 -23.24
CA HIS A 134 0.06 -12.07 -23.98
C HIS A 134 -0.85 -11.05 -23.26
N ARG A 135 -0.87 -11.08 -21.92
CA ARG A 135 -1.52 -10.05 -21.10
C ARG A 135 -0.50 -9.00 -20.66
N LYS A 136 -0.90 -7.73 -20.74
CA LYS A 136 -0.11 -6.60 -20.27
C LYS A 136 -0.25 -6.47 -18.75
N THR A 137 0.86 -6.65 -18.05
CA THR A 137 0.92 -6.53 -16.59
C THR A 137 2.29 -6.04 -16.12
N VAL A 138 2.31 -5.46 -14.93
CA VAL A 138 3.49 -5.04 -14.17
C VAL A 138 3.30 -5.49 -12.73
N ALA A 139 4.36 -6.06 -12.14
CA ALA A 139 4.41 -6.29 -10.70
C ALA A 139 4.80 -5.01 -9.94
N ALA A 140 3.98 -4.63 -8.96
CA ALA A 140 4.20 -3.46 -8.11
C ALA A 140 3.79 -3.73 -6.66
N GLY A 141 3.87 -2.69 -5.81
CA GLY A 141 3.65 -2.78 -4.37
C GLY A 141 4.94 -3.17 -3.64
N ASN A 142 4.85 -4.16 -2.76
CA ASN A 142 5.94 -4.56 -1.86
C ASN A 142 7.09 -5.34 -2.54
N VAL A 143 7.09 -5.48 -3.87
CA VAL A 143 8.19 -6.09 -4.66
C VAL A 143 9.37 -5.14 -4.92
N GLY A 144 9.42 -3.99 -4.26
CA GLY A 144 10.42 -2.93 -4.49
C GLY A 144 10.04 -1.90 -5.57
N THR A 145 8.86 -2.02 -6.16
CA THR A 145 8.32 -1.04 -7.12
C THR A 145 7.01 -0.47 -6.55
N PRO A 146 7.02 0.74 -5.94
CA PRO A 146 5.83 1.34 -5.36
C PRO A 146 4.69 1.47 -6.37
N LEU A 147 3.44 1.31 -5.92
CA LEU A 147 2.28 1.39 -6.80
C LEU A 147 2.18 2.78 -7.46
N CYS A 148 2.41 3.85 -6.70
CA CYS A 148 2.38 5.22 -7.19
C CYS A 148 3.36 5.49 -8.34
N SER A 149 4.43 4.68 -8.49
CA SER A 149 5.39 4.82 -9.60
C SER A 149 4.92 4.20 -10.93
N VAL A 150 3.86 3.37 -10.90
CA VAL A 150 3.36 2.67 -12.10
C VAL A 150 1.95 3.06 -12.50
N VAL A 151 1.29 3.97 -11.76
CA VAL A 151 -0.12 4.34 -11.99
C VAL A 151 -0.38 4.82 -13.42
N ASP A 152 0.51 5.61 -14.02
CA ASP A 152 0.32 6.10 -15.40
C ASP A 152 0.31 4.95 -16.42
N GLN A 153 1.04 3.86 -16.16
CA GLN A 153 1.08 2.68 -17.03
C GLN A 153 -0.24 1.89 -16.97
N THR A 154 -0.98 1.99 -15.87
CA THR A 154 -2.18 1.16 -15.62
C THR A 154 -3.27 1.33 -16.67
N ARG A 155 -3.31 2.45 -17.39
CA ARG A 155 -4.27 2.68 -18.49
C ARG A 155 -4.13 1.68 -19.63
N ASP A 156 -2.90 1.19 -19.83
CA ASP A 156 -2.56 0.28 -20.91
C ASP A 156 -2.40 -1.17 -20.42
N LEU A 157 -2.58 -1.44 -19.12
CA LEU A 157 -2.48 -2.79 -18.55
C LEU A 157 -3.83 -3.50 -18.61
N ASP A 158 -3.80 -4.80 -18.92
CA ASP A 158 -4.97 -5.66 -18.74
C ASP A 158 -5.22 -5.89 -17.25
N LEU A 159 -4.14 -6.05 -16.49
CA LEU A 159 -4.17 -6.35 -15.08
C LEU A 159 -2.88 -5.93 -14.38
N LEU A 160 -2.99 -5.36 -13.19
CA LEU A 160 -1.86 -5.08 -12.32
C LEU A 160 -1.61 -6.24 -11.36
N THR A 161 -0.35 -6.63 -11.18
CA THR A 161 0.03 -7.66 -10.21
C THR A 161 0.64 -6.95 -8.99
N LEU A 162 0.04 -7.13 -7.80
CA LEU A 162 0.42 -6.40 -6.60
C LEU A 162 0.91 -7.34 -5.51
N GLU A 163 2.15 -7.16 -5.06
CA GLU A 163 2.52 -7.70 -3.75
C GLU A 163 2.08 -6.72 -2.67
N VAL A 164 1.39 -7.22 -1.65
CA VAL A 164 0.81 -6.39 -0.59
C VAL A 164 1.24 -6.91 0.79
N SER A 165 1.86 -6.04 1.58
CA SER A 165 2.26 -6.34 2.96
C SER A 165 1.11 -6.12 3.95
N SER A 166 1.23 -6.65 5.17
CA SER A 166 0.26 -6.36 6.24
C SER A 166 0.25 -4.87 6.61
N PHE A 167 1.42 -4.20 6.60
CA PHE A 167 1.52 -2.78 6.93
C PHE A 167 0.80 -1.89 5.90
N GLN A 168 0.87 -2.24 4.62
CA GLN A 168 0.12 -1.52 3.58
C GLN A 168 -1.39 -1.67 3.77
N LEU A 169 -1.84 -2.87 4.17
CA LEU A 169 -3.25 -3.19 4.37
C LEU A 169 -3.89 -2.49 5.58
N GLU A 170 -3.10 -2.06 6.56
CA GLU A 170 -3.61 -1.28 7.70
C GLU A 170 -4.10 0.12 7.32
N ALA A 171 -3.56 0.68 6.24
CA ALA A 171 -3.78 2.07 5.82
C ALA A 171 -4.68 2.18 4.57
N ILE A 172 -5.50 1.16 4.29
CA ILE A 172 -6.44 1.16 3.17
C ILE A 172 -7.82 1.68 3.58
N GLU A 173 -8.53 2.22 2.60
CA GLU A 173 -9.92 2.64 2.72
C GLU A 173 -10.76 2.00 1.61
N TYR A 174 -10.41 2.22 0.34
CA TYR A 174 -11.15 1.72 -0.83
C TYR A 174 -10.42 0.61 -1.58
N PHE A 175 -9.16 0.32 -1.24
CA PHE A 175 -8.40 -0.75 -1.88
C PHE A 175 -9.24 -2.03 -1.99
N ARG A 176 -9.46 -2.45 -3.24
CA ARG A 176 -10.30 -3.59 -3.58
C ARG A 176 -9.62 -4.39 -4.68
N PRO A 177 -9.08 -5.56 -4.36
CA PRO A 177 -8.53 -6.45 -5.35
C PRO A 177 -9.62 -7.22 -6.08
N THR A 178 -9.55 -7.20 -7.42
CA THR A 178 -10.41 -8.05 -8.26
C THR A 178 -10.15 -9.52 -7.97
N ILE A 179 -8.89 -9.87 -7.70
CA ILE A 179 -8.45 -11.19 -7.26
C ILE A 179 -7.51 -11.00 -6.06
N ALA A 180 -7.92 -11.45 -4.88
CA ALA A 180 -7.04 -11.54 -3.71
C ALA A 180 -6.43 -12.94 -3.64
N VAL A 181 -5.13 -13.04 -3.43
CA VAL A 181 -4.40 -14.29 -3.22
C VAL A 181 -3.73 -14.25 -1.85
N VAL A 182 -4.05 -15.21 -0.98
CA VAL A 182 -3.38 -15.35 0.32
C VAL A 182 -2.66 -16.69 0.38
N MET A 183 -1.33 -16.63 0.44
CA MET A 183 -0.48 -17.81 0.37
C MET A 183 -0.45 -18.63 1.66
N ASN A 184 -0.08 -17.99 2.76
CA ASN A 184 0.08 -18.63 4.06
C ASN A 184 0.05 -17.55 5.14
N ILE A 185 -0.22 -17.96 6.37
CA ILE A 185 -0.21 -17.07 7.53
C ILE A 185 0.53 -17.80 8.65
N ALA A 186 1.75 -17.35 8.95
CA ALA A 186 2.61 -17.85 10.01
C ALA A 186 3.13 -16.68 10.88
N PRO A 187 3.51 -16.92 12.15
CA PRO A 187 3.99 -15.88 13.05
C PRO A 187 5.13 -15.06 12.43
N ASP A 188 4.91 -13.76 12.27
CA ASP A 188 5.85 -12.80 11.72
C ASP A 188 5.42 -11.39 12.14
N HIS A 189 6.36 -10.44 12.19
CA HIS A 189 6.11 -9.03 12.56
C HIS A 189 5.28 -8.82 13.84
N LEU A 190 5.40 -9.69 14.84
CA LEU A 190 4.63 -9.58 16.09
C LEU A 190 5.08 -8.41 16.97
N ASP A 191 6.31 -7.92 16.78
CA ASP A 191 6.79 -6.65 17.31
C ASP A 191 5.93 -5.46 16.86
N ARG A 192 5.40 -5.54 15.63
CA ARG A 192 4.52 -4.54 15.03
C ARG A 192 3.05 -4.74 15.40
N HIS A 193 2.57 -5.98 15.27
CA HIS A 193 1.14 -6.32 15.38
C HIS A 193 0.70 -6.66 16.79
N GLY A 194 1.64 -6.93 17.70
CA GLY A 194 1.41 -7.33 19.09
C GLY A 194 0.93 -8.78 19.23
N THR A 195 -0.11 -9.18 18.50
CA THR A 195 -0.69 -10.53 18.56
C THR A 195 -0.83 -11.17 17.18
N MET A 196 -0.85 -12.51 17.17
CA MET A 196 -1.11 -13.26 15.94
C MET A 196 -2.50 -12.95 15.36
N GLU A 197 -3.50 -12.74 16.21
CA GLU A 197 -4.85 -12.37 15.77
C GLU A 197 -4.86 -11.01 15.08
N ALA A 198 -4.16 -10.00 15.63
CA ALA A 198 -4.03 -8.69 15.00
C ALA A 198 -3.34 -8.80 13.63
N TYR A 199 -2.27 -9.60 13.52
CA TYR A 199 -1.59 -9.85 12.25
C TYR A 199 -2.49 -10.53 11.20
N VAL A 200 -3.27 -11.53 11.62
CA VAL A 200 -4.28 -12.18 10.76
C VAL A 200 -5.32 -11.15 10.30
N ARG A 201 -5.87 -10.34 11.22
CA ARG A 201 -6.86 -9.30 10.88
C ARG A 201 -6.28 -8.23 9.93
N ALA A 202 -5.02 -7.83 10.13
CA ALA A 202 -4.34 -6.88 9.25
C ALA A 202 -4.24 -7.42 7.82
N LYS A 203 -3.85 -8.69 7.63
CA LYS A 203 -3.87 -9.32 6.29
C LYS A 203 -5.27 -9.52 5.75
N GLY A 204 -6.24 -9.78 6.63
CA GLY A 204 -7.65 -9.95 6.27
C GLY A 204 -8.27 -8.70 5.65
N GLN A 205 -7.70 -7.51 5.88
CA GLN A 205 -8.14 -6.27 5.22
C GLN A 205 -8.09 -6.36 3.69
N ILE A 206 -7.29 -7.28 3.10
CA ILE A 206 -7.28 -7.51 1.65
C ILE A 206 -8.67 -7.85 1.08
N PHE A 207 -9.56 -8.42 1.90
CA PHE A 207 -10.91 -8.80 1.52
C PHE A 207 -11.96 -7.71 1.79
N ARG A 208 -11.61 -6.67 2.57
CA ARG A 208 -12.55 -5.71 3.18
C ARG A 208 -13.54 -5.11 2.19
N ASN A 209 -13.07 -4.75 1.00
CA ASN A 209 -13.88 -4.08 -0.02
C ASN A 209 -14.28 -5.01 -1.18
N GLN A 210 -13.91 -6.28 -1.14
CA GLN A 210 -14.31 -7.24 -2.16
C GLN A 210 -15.83 -7.39 -2.22
N GLN A 211 -16.33 -7.74 -3.39
CA GLN A 211 -17.74 -7.96 -3.69
C GLN A 211 -17.97 -9.41 -4.13
N PRO A 212 -19.22 -9.90 -4.15
CA PRO A 212 -19.53 -11.29 -4.53
C PRO A 212 -19.10 -11.74 -5.93
N PHE A 213 -18.64 -10.82 -6.77
CA PHE A 213 -18.12 -11.10 -8.11
C PHE A 213 -16.58 -11.01 -8.22
N ASP A 214 -15.89 -10.59 -7.16
CA ASP A 214 -14.43 -10.69 -7.05
C ASP A 214 -14.03 -12.11 -6.63
N TRP A 215 -12.72 -12.40 -6.66
CA TRP A 215 -12.18 -13.71 -6.31
C TRP A 215 -11.25 -13.64 -5.10
N ALA A 216 -11.33 -14.66 -4.25
CA ALA A 216 -10.44 -14.85 -3.12
C ALA A 216 -9.83 -16.25 -3.22
N VAL A 217 -8.54 -16.33 -3.52
CA VAL A 217 -7.76 -17.57 -3.62
C VAL A 217 -6.93 -17.74 -2.35
N LEU A 218 -7.18 -18.79 -1.57
CA LEU A 218 -6.52 -19.00 -0.29
C LEU A 218 -6.00 -20.44 -0.16
N GLN A 219 -4.85 -20.59 0.51
CA GLN A 219 -4.44 -21.86 1.07
C GLN A 219 -5.34 -22.23 2.27
N SER A 220 -5.73 -23.50 2.42
CA SER A 220 -6.68 -23.94 3.45
C SER A 220 -6.30 -23.54 4.88
N GLY A 221 -5.02 -23.65 5.26
CA GLY A 221 -4.54 -23.23 6.58
C GLY A 221 -4.56 -21.72 6.81
N ALA A 222 -4.49 -20.89 5.76
CA ALA A 222 -4.74 -19.45 5.86
C ALA A 222 -6.24 -19.16 6.04
N LEU A 223 -7.09 -19.86 5.27
CA LEU A 223 -8.55 -19.74 5.36
C LEU A 223 -9.06 -20.09 6.77
N GLU A 224 -8.56 -21.16 7.39
CA GLU A 224 -8.90 -21.54 8.77
C GLU A 224 -8.59 -20.43 9.78
N ARG A 225 -7.42 -19.79 9.65
CA ARG A 225 -7.03 -18.69 10.54
C ARG A 225 -7.91 -17.46 10.37
N PHE A 226 -8.26 -17.11 9.13
CA PHE A 226 -9.21 -16.01 8.88
C PHE A 226 -10.59 -16.30 9.44
N ARG A 227 -11.10 -17.53 9.28
CA ARG A 227 -12.37 -17.96 9.89
C ARG A 227 -12.32 -17.90 11.41
N ALA A 228 -11.24 -18.38 12.03
CA ALA A 228 -11.04 -18.31 13.48
C ALA A 228 -10.98 -16.86 14.00
N ALA A 229 -10.43 -15.94 13.21
CA ALA A 229 -10.43 -14.51 13.49
C ALA A 229 -11.75 -13.80 13.09
N GLY A 230 -12.75 -14.50 12.54
CA GLY A 230 -14.00 -13.88 12.09
C GLY A 230 -13.81 -12.86 10.96
N VAL A 231 -12.83 -13.06 10.09
CA VAL A 231 -12.64 -12.24 8.88
C VAL A 231 -13.62 -12.68 7.81
N GLU A 232 -14.42 -11.74 7.32
CA GLU A 232 -15.35 -11.98 6.22
C GLU A 232 -14.62 -12.02 4.86
N ILE A 233 -15.03 -12.95 4.01
CA ILE A 233 -14.51 -13.11 2.64
C ILE A 233 -15.72 -13.05 1.69
N PRO A 234 -16.10 -11.85 1.23
CA PRO A 234 -17.30 -11.67 0.42
C PRO A 234 -17.13 -12.14 -1.03
N GLY A 235 -15.89 -12.21 -1.52
CA GLY A 235 -15.57 -12.69 -2.87
C GLY A 235 -15.81 -14.19 -3.04
N LYS A 236 -15.81 -14.64 -4.30
CA LYS A 236 -15.87 -16.06 -4.67
C LYS A 236 -14.63 -16.76 -4.15
N LEU A 237 -14.83 -17.65 -3.19
CA LEU A 237 -13.76 -18.39 -2.54
C LEU A 237 -13.28 -19.55 -3.42
N VAL A 238 -11.96 -19.58 -3.65
CA VAL A 238 -11.23 -20.73 -4.18
C VAL A 238 -10.24 -21.14 -3.10
N ALA A 239 -10.48 -22.29 -2.47
CA ALA A 239 -9.56 -22.91 -1.53
C ALA A 239 -9.37 -24.35 -1.97
N GLU A 240 -8.13 -24.74 -2.24
CA GLU A 240 -7.78 -26.14 -2.42
C GLU A 240 -7.42 -26.73 -1.07
N ASP A 241 -8.13 -27.79 -0.69
CA ASP A 241 -7.60 -28.75 0.27
C ASP A 241 -6.43 -29.44 -0.41
N LEU A 242 -5.22 -28.91 -0.17
CA LEU A 242 -4.00 -29.61 -0.55
C LEU A 242 -3.98 -30.92 0.26
N PRO A 243 -4.04 -32.10 -0.40
CA PRO A 243 -3.97 -33.40 0.27
C PRO A 243 -2.64 -33.62 0.98
#